data_AF-A0A527I3I9-F1
#
_entry.id   AF-A0A527I3I9-F1
#
_cell.length_a   1.000
_cell.length_b   1.000
_cell.length_c   1.000
_cell.angle_alpha   90.00
_cell.angle_beta   90.00
_cell.angle_gamma   90.00
#
_symmetry.space_group_name_H-M   'P 1'
#
loop_
_entity.id
_entity.type
_entity.pdbx_description
1 polymer ?
#
loop_
_entity_poly.entity_id
_entity_poly.type
_entity_poly.pdbx_seq_one_letter_code
_entity_poly.pdbx_strand_id
1 'polypeptide(L)'
;ALKRLWLGAIIISVAMMMMFAMVYLIPGDPASVALGPRATPEMKEALRERMGLDQPVWRQFVNFYGSALHGDLGTEVLSNRPVLDVVMEQLPFTLALVVGGITWSVALGIPLGCIAAVRR
;
A
#
# COMPACT_ATOMS: atom_id res chain seq x y z
N ALA A 1 -7.59 -24.14 7.82
CA ALA A 1 -6.71 -23.34 6.93
C ALA A 1 -7.50 -22.59 5.86
N LEU A 2 -8.34 -23.26 5.07
CA LEU A 2 -9.06 -22.66 3.92
C LEU A 2 -9.91 -21.43 4.27
N LYS A 3 -10.69 -21.46 5.36
CA LYS A 3 -11.48 -20.29 5.83
C LYS A 3 -10.61 -19.07 6.15
N ARG A 4 -9.40 -19.28 6.70
CA ARG A 4 -8.47 -18.18 7.06
C ARG A 4 -7.80 -17.58 5.84
N LEU A 5 -7.41 -18.41 4.87
CA LEU A 5 -6.86 -17.95 3.59
C LEU A 5 -7.90 -17.14 2.81
N TRP A 6 -9.15 -17.62 2.78
CA TRP A 6 -10.24 -16.93 2.10
C TRP A 6 -10.53 -15.57 2.75
N LEU A 7 -10.62 -15.52 4.08
CA LEU A 7 -10.79 -14.27 4.82
C LEU A 7 -9.62 -13.29 4.54
N GLY A 8 -8.39 -13.78 4.54
CA GLY A 8 -7.21 -12.98 4.21
C GLY A 8 -7.26 -12.39 2.81
N ALA A 9 -7.64 -13.19 1.81
CA ALA A 9 -7.80 -12.72 0.43
C ALA A 9 -8.87 -11.63 0.31
N ILE A 10 -10.02 -11.76 1.00
CA ILE A 10 -11.02 -10.68 1.02
C ILE A 10 -10.43 -9.42 1.63
N ILE A 11 -9.78 -9.52 2.79
CA ILE A 11 -9.24 -8.35 3.50
C ILE A 11 -8.26 -7.59 2.61
N ILE A 12 -7.35 -8.31 1.95
CA ILE A 12 -6.39 -7.72 1.00
C ILE A 12 -7.15 -7.05 -0.16
N SER A 13 -8.13 -7.74 -0.74
CA SER A 13 -8.92 -7.19 -1.85
C SER A 13 -9.67 -5.92 -1.47
N VAL A 14 -10.28 -5.90 -0.27
CA VAL A 14 -10.99 -4.72 0.24
C VAL A 14 -10.02 -3.57 0.50
N ALA A 15 -8.85 -3.85 1.09
CA ALA A 15 -7.82 -2.85 1.31
C ALA A 15 -7.30 -2.26 -0.02
N MET A 16 -7.05 -3.09 -1.04
CA MET A 16 -6.66 -2.65 -2.37
C MET A 16 -7.74 -1.76 -3.00
N MET A 17 -9.00 -2.17 -2.93
CA MET A 17 -10.13 -1.37 -3.44
C MET A 17 -10.25 -0.03 -2.71
N MET A 18 -10.04 -0.03 -1.40
CA MET A 18 -10.06 1.19 -0.58
C MET A 18 -8.91 2.13 -0.95
N MET A 19 -7.69 1.62 -1.11
CA MET A 19 -6.54 2.41 -1.55
C MET A 19 -6.77 3.01 -2.95
N PHE A 20 -7.29 2.21 -3.89
CA PHE A 20 -7.66 2.69 -5.22
C PHE A 20 -8.72 3.80 -5.14
N ALA A 21 -9.77 3.62 -4.34
CA ALA A 21 -10.79 4.64 -4.12
C ALA A 21 -10.23 5.92 -3.51
N MET A 22 -9.25 5.82 -2.59
CA MET A 22 -8.58 7.00 -2.01
C MET A 22 -7.92 7.88 -3.07
N VAL A 23 -7.33 7.29 -4.13
CA VAL A 23 -6.73 8.07 -5.22
C VAL A 23 -7.77 8.95 -5.94
N TYR A 24 -9.00 8.49 -6.10
CA TYR A 24 -10.09 9.28 -6.72
C TYR A 24 -10.82 10.19 -5.73
N LEU A 25 -10.76 9.89 -4.42
CA LEU A 25 -11.34 10.73 -3.36
C LEU A 25 -10.47 11.94 -3.04
N ILE A 26 -9.16 11.86 -3.29
CA ILE A 26 -8.24 12.99 -3.14
C ILE A 26 -8.57 14.01 -4.25
N PRO A 27 -8.98 15.25 -3.91
CA PRO A 27 -9.24 16.27 -4.91
C PRO A 27 -7.93 16.69 -5.60
N GLY A 28 -7.79 16.34 -6.87
CA GLY A 28 -6.63 16.67 -7.69
C GLY A 28 -6.47 15.66 -8.84
N ASP A 29 -5.99 16.10 -10.00
CA ASP A 29 -5.63 15.19 -11.09
C ASP A 29 -4.41 14.36 -10.63
N PRO A 30 -4.47 13.02 -10.60
CA PRO A 30 -3.33 12.20 -10.16
C PRO A 30 -2.05 12.51 -10.94
N ALA A 31 -2.16 12.91 -12.21
CA ALA A 31 -1.02 13.37 -13.01
C ALA A 31 -0.45 14.70 -12.48
N SER A 32 -1.31 15.62 -12.03
CA SER A 32 -0.89 16.89 -11.41
C SER A 32 -0.29 16.72 -10.01
N VAL A 33 -0.78 15.76 -9.22
CA VAL A 33 -0.23 15.44 -7.90
C VAL A 33 1.13 14.75 -8.04
N ALA A 34 1.26 13.83 -9.01
CA ALA A 34 2.50 13.11 -9.25
C ALA A 34 3.62 13.99 -9.84
N LEU A 35 3.30 14.90 -10.77
CA LEU A 35 4.29 15.82 -11.38
C LEU A 35 4.56 17.06 -10.52
N GLY A 36 3.71 17.32 -9.54
CA GLY A 36 3.81 18.47 -8.64
C GLY A 36 3.65 19.83 -9.34
N PRO A 37 4.05 20.93 -8.68
CA PRO A 37 3.83 22.29 -9.18
C PRO A 37 4.56 22.65 -10.48
N ARG A 38 5.50 21.80 -10.95
CA ARG A 38 6.33 22.04 -12.14
C ARG A 38 5.77 21.38 -13.41
N ALA A 39 4.58 20.80 -13.34
CA ALA A 39 3.96 20.05 -14.42
C ALA A 39 3.51 20.97 -15.57
N THR A 40 4.17 20.89 -16.73
CA THR A 40 3.63 21.53 -17.96
C THR A 40 2.38 20.77 -18.44
N PRO A 41 1.49 21.42 -19.21
CA PRO A 41 0.31 20.77 -19.77
C PRO A 41 0.65 19.53 -20.60
N GLU A 42 1.72 19.59 -21.41
CA GLU A 42 2.13 18.45 -22.25
C GLU A 42 2.62 17.26 -21.41
N MET A 43 3.34 17.53 -20.31
CA MET A 43 3.79 16.47 -19.39
C MET A 43 2.62 15.78 -18.69
N LYS A 44 1.55 16.52 -18.37
CA LYS A 44 0.34 15.95 -17.75
C LYS A 44 -0.39 15.01 -18.70
N GLU A 45 -0.61 15.43 -19.95
CA GLU A 45 -1.26 14.59 -20.97
C GLU A 45 -0.45 13.34 -21.29
N ALA A 46 0.87 13.48 -21.45
CA ALA A 46 1.75 12.34 -21.66
C ALA A 46 1.73 11.34 -20.49
N LEU A 47 1.64 11.84 -19.25
CA LEU A 47 1.54 10.97 -18.06
C LEU A 47 0.15 10.32 -17.94
N ARG A 48 -0.90 11.06 -18.28
CA ARG A 48 -2.29 10.58 -18.28
C ARG A 48 -2.48 9.41 -19.24
N GLU A 49 -1.90 9.52 -20.43
CA GLU A 49 -1.93 8.46 -21.43
C GLU A 49 -1.09 7.25 -20.99
N ARG A 50 0.14 7.49 -20.50
CA ARG A 50 1.03 6.42 -20.01
C ARG A 50 0.44 5.62 -18.84
N MET A 51 -0.22 6.29 -17.91
CA MET A 51 -0.85 5.65 -16.75
C MET A 51 -2.28 5.17 -17.03
N GLY A 52 -2.80 5.37 -18.25
CA GLY A 52 -4.13 4.90 -18.65
C GLY A 52 -5.28 5.62 -17.92
N LEU A 53 -5.04 6.85 -17.42
CA LEU A 53 -6.07 7.65 -16.74
C LEU A 53 -7.18 8.12 -17.67
N ASP A 54 -6.96 8.04 -18.99
CA ASP A 54 -7.96 8.29 -20.03
C ASP A 54 -9.01 7.18 -20.14
N GLN A 55 -8.74 6.01 -19.55
CA GLN A 55 -9.65 4.87 -19.61
C GLN A 55 -10.77 4.98 -18.56
N PRO A 56 -11.92 4.31 -18.76
CA PRO A 56 -12.94 4.21 -17.73
C PRO A 56 -12.37 3.63 -16.42
N VAL A 57 -12.81 4.15 -15.27
CA VAL A 57 -12.31 3.76 -13.93
C VAL A 57 -12.34 2.24 -13.70
N TRP A 58 -13.34 1.55 -14.23
CA TRP A 58 -13.44 0.09 -14.13
C TRP A 58 -12.29 -0.64 -14.86
N ARG A 59 -11.82 -0.12 -16.01
CA ARG A 59 -10.67 -0.70 -16.72
C ARG A 59 -9.39 -0.45 -15.96
N GLN A 60 -9.22 0.75 -15.41
CA GLN A 60 -8.06 1.08 -14.56
C GLN A 60 -7.98 0.12 -13.36
N PHE A 61 -9.12 -0.16 -12.71
CA PHE A 61 -9.19 -1.11 -11.61
C PHE A 61 -8.86 -2.56 -12.05
N VAL A 62 -9.45 -3.03 -13.16
CA VAL A 62 -9.21 -4.39 -13.66
C VAL A 62 -7.75 -4.60 -14.05
N ASN A 63 -7.14 -3.61 -14.73
CA ASN A 63 -5.73 -3.66 -15.11
C ASN A 63 -4.83 -3.67 -13.86
N PHE A 64 -5.09 -2.78 -12.90
CA PHE A 64 -4.36 -2.74 -11.63
C PHE A 64 -4.44 -4.07 -10.88
N TYR A 65 -5.65 -4.61 -10.74
CA TYR A 65 -5.87 -5.86 -10.01
C TYR A 65 -5.23 -7.05 -10.76
N GLY A 66 -5.33 -7.08 -12.09
CA GLY A 66 -4.73 -8.10 -12.94
C GLY A 66 -3.20 -8.11 -12.86
N SER A 67 -2.56 -6.95 -12.95
CA SER A 67 -1.10 -6.80 -12.79
C SER A 67 -0.66 -7.20 -11.39
N ALA A 68 -1.36 -6.73 -10.35
CA ALA A 68 -1.02 -7.03 -8.96
C ALA A 68 -1.07 -8.54 -8.65
N LEU A 69 -2.04 -9.27 -9.23
CA LEU A 69 -2.13 -10.73 -9.10
C LEU A 69 -0.96 -11.47 -9.79
N HIS A 70 -0.37 -10.88 -10.82
CA HIS A 70 0.83 -11.43 -11.49
C HIS A 70 2.14 -11.00 -10.80
N GLY A 71 2.06 -10.27 -9.68
CA GLY A 71 3.21 -9.75 -8.95
C GLY A 71 3.76 -8.44 -9.49
N ASP A 72 3.09 -7.83 -10.48
CA ASP A 72 3.43 -6.52 -11.01
C ASP A 72 2.63 -5.43 -10.27
N LEU A 73 3.30 -4.78 -9.32
CA LEU A 73 2.74 -3.66 -8.55
C LEU A 73 2.88 -2.31 -9.27
N GLY A 74 3.45 -2.30 -10.48
CA GLY A 74 3.74 -1.12 -11.27
C GLY A 74 5.03 -0.42 -10.85
N THR A 75 5.24 0.75 -11.46
CA THR A 75 6.39 1.62 -11.25
C THR A 75 5.98 2.89 -10.52
N GLU A 76 6.80 3.33 -9.58
CA GLU A 76 6.64 4.62 -8.91
C GLU A 76 6.76 5.76 -9.93
N VAL A 77 5.80 6.69 -9.92
CA VAL A 77 5.73 7.77 -10.92
C VAL A 77 6.87 8.78 -10.78
N LEU A 78 7.37 8.99 -9.56
CA LEU A 78 8.38 10.02 -9.27
C LEU A 78 9.80 9.52 -9.52
N SER A 79 10.14 8.33 -9.01
CA SER A 79 11.48 7.75 -9.11
C SER A 79 11.64 6.77 -10.28
N ASN A 80 10.55 6.41 -10.96
CA ASN A 80 10.52 5.45 -12.08
C ASN A 80 11.14 4.08 -11.71
N ARG A 81 10.98 3.68 -10.44
CA ARG A 81 11.46 2.40 -9.90
C ARG A 81 10.29 1.44 -9.70
N PRO A 82 10.49 0.11 -9.80
CA PRO A 82 9.46 -0.86 -9.45
C PRO A 82 9.01 -0.68 -8.01
N VAL A 83 7.70 -0.65 -7.77
CA VAL A 83 7.12 -0.51 -6.42
C VAL A 83 7.58 -1.66 -5.51
N LEU A 84 7.73 -2.86 -6.08
CA LEU A 84 8.18 -4.04 -5.35
C LEU A 84 9.57 -3.84 -4.71
N ASP A 85 10.50 -3.19 -5.41
CA ASP A 85 11.85 -2.94 -4.89
C ASP A 85 11.81 -1.98 -3.71
N VAL A 86 11.00 -0.93 -3.80
CA VAL A 86 10.80 0.05 -2.72
C VAL A 86 10.21 -0.63 -1.48
N VAL A 87 9.24 -1.52 -1.67
CA VAL A 87 8.64 -2.31 -0.58
C VAL A 87 9.70 -3.21 0.07
N MET A 88 10.51 -3.91 -0.73
CA MET A 88 11.56 -4.79 -0.21
C MET A 88 12.66 -4.03 0.55
N GLU A 89 12.98 -2.82 0.11
CA GLU A 89 13.95 -1.94 0.77
C GLU A 89 13.45 -1.48 2.15
N GLN A 90 12.13 -1.28 2.31
CA GLN A 90 11.53 -0.87 3.58
C GLN A 90 11.22 -2.03 4.54
N LEU A 91 10.96 -3.22 4.00
CA LEU A 91 10.61 -4.43 4.74
C LEU A 91 11.50 -4.73 5.96
N PRO A 92 12.85 -4.67 5.89
CA PRO A 92 13.70 -4.95 7.05
C PRO A 92 13.49 -3.95 8.20
N PHE A 93 13.21 -2.68 7.91
CA PHE A 93 12.94 -1.68 8.93
C PHE A 93 11.60 -1.93 9.63
N THR A 94 10.55 -2.29 8.88
CA THR A 94 9.27 -2.68 9.47
C THR A 94 9.42 -3.91 10.36
N LEU A 95 10.17 -4.93 9.91
CA LEU A 95 10.44 -6.12 10.71
C LEU A 95 11.20 -5.77 11.99
N ALA A 96 12.22 -4.91 11.92
CA ALA A 96 12.96 -4.46 13.10
C ALA A 96 12.04 -3.75 14.11
N LEU A 97 11.13 -2.89 13.65
CA LEU A 97 10.15 -2.21 14.50
C LEU A 97 9.15 -3.19 15.12
N VAL A 98 8.64 -4.14 14.35
CA VAL A 98 7.70 -5.17 14.84
C VAL A 98 8.37 -6.02 15.91
N VAL A 99 9.58 -6.52 15.65
CA VAL A 99 10.34 -7.33 16.60
C VAL A 99 10.68 -6.52 17.85
N GLY A 100 11.10 -5.26 17.70
CA GLY A 100 11.36 -4.36 18.84
C GLY A 100 10.12 -4.13 19.69
N GLY A 101 8.97 -3.85 19.06
CA GLY A 101 7.69 -3.63 19.73
C GLY A 101 7.21 -4.88 20.48
N ILE A 102 7.30 -6.06 19.86
CA ILE A 102 6.99 -7.35 20.51
C ILE A 102 7.92 -7.57 21.69
N THR A 103 9.22 -7.31 21.53
CA THR A 103 10.21 -7.48 22.61
C THR A 103 9.84 -6.64 23.82
N TRP A 104 9.52 -5.35 23.64
CA TRP A 104 9.07 -4.48 24.71
C TRP A 104 7.72 -4.91 25.31
N SER A 105 6.77 -5.31 24.46
CA SER A 105 5.46 -5.78 24.89
C SER A 105 5.56 -7.02 25.78
N VAL A 106 6.42 -7.97 25.42
CA VAL A 106 6.70 -9.18 26.20
C VAL A 106 7.46 -8.83 27.48
N ALA A 107 8.52 -8.02 27.37
CA ALA A 107 9.40 -7.67 28.49
C ALA A 107 8.67 -6.88 29.59
N LEU A 108 7.70 -6.03 29.24
CA LEU A 108 6.93 -5.25 30.21
C LEU A 108 5.59 -5.90 30.55
N GLY A 109 4.88 -6.40 29.53
CA GLY A 109 3.54 -6.95 29.67
C GLY A 109 3.49 -8.21 30.52
N ILE A 110 4.46 -9.13 30.35
CA ILE A 110 4.48 -10.37 31.15
C ILE A 110 4.75 -10.08 32.63
N PRO A 111 5.82 -9.36 33.03
CA PRO A 111 6.06 -9.09 34.45
C PRO A 111 4.95 -8.29 35.12
N LEU A 112 4.43 -7.26 34.45
CA LEU A 112 3.31 -6.48 34.98
C LEU A 112 2.05 -7.33 35.13
N GLY A 113 1.77 -8.21 34.16
CA GLY A 113 0.67 -9.16 34.24
C GLY A 113 0.82 -10.14 35.41
N CYS A 114 2.02 -10.67 35.63
CA CYS A 114 2.31 -11.55 36.76
C CYS A 114 2.15 -10.84 38.11
N ILE A 115 2.67 -9.61 38.25
CA ILE A 115 2.52 -8.81 39.48
C ILE A 115 1.04 -8.53 39.76
N ALA A 116 0.26 -8.16 38.74
CA ALA A 116 -1.17 -7.93 38.87
C ALA A 116 -1.94 -9.19 39.29
N ALA A 117 -1.53 -10.37 38.81
CA ALA A 117 -2.15 -11.64 39.17
C ALA A 117 -1.86 -12.07 40.62
N VAL A 118 -0.66 -11.76 41.14
CA VAL A 118 -0.24 -12.13 42.51
C VAL A 118 -0.71 -11.13 43.57
N ARG A 119 -0.86 -9.84 43.21
CA ARG A 119 -1.37 -8.79 44.11
C ARG A 119 -2.90 -8.66 44.11
N ARG A 120 -3.59 -9.51 43.35
CA ARG A 120 -5.04 -9.67 43.38
C ARG A 120 -5.40 -10.85 44.27
#